data_AF-A0A382EC76-F1
#
_entry.id   AF-A0A382EC76-F1
#
_cell.length_a   1.000
_cell.length_b   1.000
_cell.length_c   1.000
_cell.angle_alpha   90.00
_cell.angle_beta   90.00
_cell.angle_gamma   90.00
#
_symmetry.space_group_name_H-M   'P 1'
#
loop_
_entity.id
_entity.type
_entity.pdbx_description
1 polymer ?
#
loop_
_entity_poly.entity_id
_entity_poly.type
_entity_poly.pdbx_seq_one_letter_code
_entity_poly.pdbx_strand_id
1 'polypeptide(L)'
;MSKMNNPYANALDGLLLEDPVASFFDFCKEREKIRIARESEKKAPWSDDPIFQQGRFLNVFREDDRGSKAIIKFAEDTGEDL
;
A
#
# COMPACT_ATOMS: atom_id res chain seq x y z
N MET A 1 -9.37 29.22 -20.72
CA MET A 1 -8.77 28.09 -19.98
C MET A 1 -9.74 27.70 -18.86
N SER A 2 -10.23 26.47 -18.87
CA SER A 2 -11.07 25.94 -17.78
C SER A 2 -10.26 25.91 -16.49
N LYS A 3 -10.75 26.54 -15.41
CA LYS A 3 -10.17 26.36 -14.08
C LYS A 3 -10.37 24.89 -13.71
N MET A 4 -9.30 24.10 -13.71
CA MET A 4 -9.36 22.74 -13.17
C MET A 4 -9.77 22.82 -11.70
N ASN A 5 -10.97 22.35 -11.39
CA ASN A 5 -11.42 22.16 -10.03
C ASN A 5 -10.63 20.97 -9.45
N ASN A 6 -9.55 21.25 -8.73
CA ASN A 6 -8.79 20.23 -8.00
C ASN A 6 -9.34 20.15 -6.57
N PRO A 7 -10.16 19.14 -6.22
CA PRO A 7 -10.74 19.02 -4.89
C PRO A 7 -9.69 18.77 -3.80
N TYR A 8 -8.45 18.45 -4.17
CA TYR A 8 -7.36 18.14 -3.25
C TYR A 8 -6.33 19.26 -3.10
N ALA A 9 -6.56 20.44 -3.70
CA ALA A 9 -5.59 21.54 -3.73
C ALA A 9 -5.08 21.93 -2.34
N ASN A 10 -5.95 21.84 -1.33
CA ASN A 10 -5.69 22.23 0.05
C ASN A 10 -5.78 21.02 1.01
N ALA A 11 -5.75 19.79 0.49
CA ALA A 11 -5.98 18.58 1.29
C ALA A 11 -4.88 18.32 2.34
N LEU A 12 -3.72 18.95 2.17
CA LEU A 12 -2.56 18.83 3.06
C LEU A 12 -2.35 20.10 3.90
N ASP A 13 -3.23 21.10 3.79
CA ASP A 13 -3.11 22.34 4.55
C ASP A 13 -3.16 22.03 6.06
N GLY A 14 -2.12 22.45 6.78
CA GLY A 14 -1.99 22.18 8.21
C GLY A 14 -1.39 20.82 8.58
N LEU A 15 -1.03 19.98 7.60
CA LEU A 15 -0.25 18.77 7.87
C LEU A 15 1.18 19.16 8.27
N LEU A 16 1.54 18.87 9.52
CA LEU A 16 2.88 19.04 10.06
C LEU A 16 3.50 17.67 10.32
N LEU A 17 4.56 17.35 9.58
CA LEU A 17 5.39 16.17 9.80
C LEU A 17 6.76 16.65 10.28
N GLU A 18 7.08 16.40 11.56
CA GLU A 18 8.35 16.81 12.15
C GLU A 18 9.55 16.16 11.44
N ASP A 19 9.43 14.85 11.18
CA ASP A 19 10.35 14.09 10.33
C ASP A 19 9.55 13.33 9.25
N PRO A 20 9.43 13.91 8.05
CA PRO A 20 8.71 13.28 6.95
C PRO A 20 9.32 11.94 6.51
N VAL A 21 10.65 11.79 6.63
CA VAL A 21 11.35 10.58 6.20
C VAL A 21 11.05 9.44 7.17
N ALA A 22 11.20 9.69 8.48
CA ALA A 22 10.84 8.71 9.50
C ALA A 22 9.36 8.33 9.39
N SER A 23 8.47 9.33 9.26
CA SER A 23 7.03 9.13 9.13
C SER A 23 6.68 8.24 7.92
N PHE A 24 7.34 8.45 6.78
CA PHE A 24 7.16 7.61 5.59
C PHE A 24 7.57 6.15 5.85
N PHE A 25 8.76 5.93 6.44
CA PHE A 25 9.21 4.57 6.71
C PHE A 25 8.41 3.86 7.78
N ASP A 26 7.88 4.58 8.78
CA ASP A 26 7.01 4.00 9.79
C ASP A 26 5.66 3.59 9.20
N PHE A 27 5.09 4.42 8.30
CA PHE A 27 3.94 4.01 7.49
C PHE A 27 4.22 2.73 6.69
N CYS A 28 5.38 2.64 6.02
CA CYS A 28 5.76 1.43 5.29
C CYS A 28 5.86 0.20 6.20
N LYS A 29 6.50 0.32 7.37
CA LYS A 29 6.63 -0.79 8.34
C LYS A 29 5.25 -1.28 8.81
N GLU A 30 4.36 -0.37 9.19
CA GLU A 30 3.00 -0.73 9.62
C GLU A 30 2.20 -1.38 8.49
N ARG A 31 2.30 -0.83 7.28
CA ARG A 31 1.64 -1.41 6.10
C ARG A 31 2.13 -2.83 5.80
N GLU A 32 3.42 -3.08 6.01
CA GLU A 32 4.02 -4.39 5.80
C GLU A 32 3.61 -5.40 6.88
N LYS A 33 3.55 -4.99 8.16
CA LYS A 33 3.00 -5.83 9.24
C LYS A 33 1.58 -6.29 8.93
N ILE A 34 0.74 -5.40 8.38
CA ILE A 34 -0.63 -5.74 7.96
C ILE A 34 -0.63 -6.79 6.83
N ARG A 35 0.26 -6.65 5.84
CA ARG A 35 0.39 -7.62 4.74
C ARG A 35 0.71 -9.01 5.29
N ILE A 36 1.71 -9.10 6.16
CA ILE A 36 2.13 -10.36 6.81
C ILE A 36 0.99 -10.96 7.64
N ALA A 37 0.29 -10.15 8.44
CA ALA A 37 -0.84 -10.62 9.25
C ALA A 37 -1.98 -11.19 8.40
N ARG A 38 -2.30 -10.53 7.27
CA ARG A 38 -3.31 -10.99 6.32
C ARG A 38 -2.92 -12.30 5.64
N GLU A 39 -1.66 -12.44 5.23
CA GLU A 39 -1.15 -13.67 4.61
C GLU A 39 -1.02 -14.83 5.61
N SER A 40 -0.87 -14.52 6.90
CA SER A 40 -0.88 -15.51 7.99
C SER A 40 -2.29 -15.96 8.40
N GLU A 41 -3.31 -15.69 7.58
CA GLU A 41 -4.72 -16.04 7.82
C GLU A 41 -5.31 -15.52 9.15
N LYS A 42 -4.71 -14.47 9.74
CA LYS A 42 -5.26 -13.84 10.95
C LYS A 42 -6.59 -13.16 10.63
N LYS A 43 -7.55 -13.24 11.56
CA LYS A 43 -8.83 -12.53 11.45
C LYS A 43 -8.60 -11.01 11.52
N ALA A 44 -9.30 -10.28 10.67
CA ALA A 44 -9.34 -8.82 10.71
C ALA A 44 -9.98 -8.31 12.03
N PRO A 45 -9.67 -7.08 12.48
CA PRO A 45 -8.78 -6.10 11.85
C PRO A 45 -7.29 -6.43 12.03
N TRP A 46 -6.45 -6.02 11.07
CA TRP A 46 -5.00 -6.26 11.09
C TRP A 46 -4.17 -5.08 11.62
N SER A 47 -4.83 -3.97 11.95
CA SER A 47 -4.26 -2.78 12.58
C SER A 47 -5.37 -2.08 13.36
N ASP A 48 -5.00 -1.41 14.45
CA ASP A 48 -5.91 -0.59 15.25
C ASP A 48 -6.08 0.84 14.66
N ASP A 49 -5.24 1.20 13.68
CA ASP A 49 -5.32 2.50 13.02
C ASP A 49 -6.52 2.54 12.04
N PRO A 50 -7.48 3.47 12.23
CA PRO A 50 -8.66 3.58 11.38
C PRO A 50 -8.32 3.91 9.92
N ILE A 51 -7.20 4.59 9.65
CA ILE A 51 -6.73 4.88 8.30
C ILE A 51 -6.38 3.58 7.59
N PHE A 52 -5.64 2.68 8.25
CA PHE A 52 -5.31 1.37 7.68
C PHE A 52 -6.50 0.42 7.54
N GLN A 53 -7.52 0.57 8.39
CA GLN A 53 -8.75 -0.23 8.30
C GLN A 53 -9.65 0.19 7.14
N GLN A 54 -9.71 1.50 6.83
CA GLN A 54 -10.63 2.07 5.84
C GLN A 54 -9.97 2.35 4.49
N GLY A 55 -8.68 2.70 4.51
CA GLY A 55 -7.90 3.06 3.34
C GLY A 55 -7.53 1.86 2.47
N ARG A 56 -7.44 2.08 1.16
CA ARG A 56 -6.96 1.09 0.20
C ARG A 56 -5.54 1.45 -0.24
N PHE A 57 -4.57 0.82 0.39
CA PHE A 57 -3.15 1.04 0.11
C PHE A 57 -2.52 -0.13 -0.65
N LEU A 58 -1.62 0.20 -1.58
CA LEU A 58 -0.75 -0.78 -2.22
C LEU A 58 0.14 -1.48 -1.18
N ASN A 59 0.68 -2.65 -1.50
CA ASN A 59 1.75 -3.22 -0.68
C ASN A 59 3.04 -2.41 -0.88
N VAL A 60 3.93 -2.47 0.11
CA VAL A 60 5.22 -1.77 0.10
C VAL A 60 6.09 -2.27 -1.05
N PHE A 61 6.15 -3.59 -1.23
CA PHE A 61 6.85 -4.23 -2.33
C PHE A 61 5.89 -4.57 -3.47
N ARG A 62 6.36 -4.38 -4.71
CA ARG A 62 5.51 -4.55 -5.90
C ARG A 62 5.26 -6.01 -6.22
N GLU A 63 6.21 -6.89 -5.94
CA GLU A 63 6.06 -8.35 -6.06
C GLU A 63 4.92 -8.90 -5.20
N ASP A 64 4.57 -8.20 -4.12
CA ASP A 64 3.58 -8.64 -3.15
C ASP A 64 2.14 -8.34 -3.54
N ASP A 65 1.93 -7.55 -4.58
CA ASP A 65 0.60 -7.29 -5.09
C ASP A 65 0.00 -8.50 -5.79
N ARG A 66 -1.30 -8.68 -5.60
CA ARG A 66 -2.05 -9.78 -6.20
C ARG A 66 -1.88 -9.86 -7.72
N GLY A 67 -1.83 -8.71 -8.40
CA GLY A 67 -1.59 -8.64 -9.84
C GLY A 67 -0.21 -9.16 -10.23
N SER A 68 0.83 -8.72 -9.51
CA SER A 68 2.20 -9.20 -9.71
C SER A 68 2.31 -10.70 -9.45
N LYS A 69 1.78 -11.20 -8.32
CA LYS A 69 1.76 -12.64 -8.00
C LYS A 69 1.05 -13.46 -9.08
N ALA A 70 -0.06 -12.96 -9.63
CA ALA A 70 -0.79 -13.65 -10.69
C ALA A 70 0.00 -13.72 -12.00
N ILE A 71 0.66 -12.63 -12.40
CA ILE A 71 1.50 -12.60 -13.61
C ILE A 71 2.71 -13.50 -13.45
N ILE A 72 3.40 -13.44 -12.31
CA ILE A 72 4.55 -14.31 -12.00
C ILE A 72 4.13 -15.77 -12.12
N LYS A 73 3.05 -16.16 -11.43
CA LYS A 73 2.51 -17.53 -11.49
C LYS A 73 2.12 -17.96 -12.91
N PHE A 74 1.56 -17.06 -13.71
CA PHE A 74 1.22 -17.35 -15.10
C PHE A 74 2.46 -17.58 -15.97
N ALA A 75 3.54 -16.85 -15.70
CA ALA A 75 4.79 -16.94 -16.46
C ALA A 75 5.74 -18.05 -15.96
N GLU A 76 5.55 -18.59 -14.75
CA GLU A 76 6.41 -19.65 -14.18
C GLU A 76 6.58 -20.86 -15.13
N ASP A 77 5.53 -21.26 -15.83
CA ASP A 77 5.55 -22.40 -16.75
C ASP A 77 6.21 -22.08 -18.12
N THR A 78 6.52 -20.82 -18.41
CA THR A 78 7.13 -20.40 -19.69
C THR A 78 8.66 -20.51 -19.70
N GLY A 79 9.27 -20.88 -18.57
CA GLY A 79 10.73 -21.04 -18.46
C GLY A 79 11.32 -22.19 -19.28
N GLU A 80 10.50 -23.16 -19.71
CA GLU A 80 10.94 -24.23 -20.62
C GLU A 80 10.79 -23.86 -22.12
N ASP A 81 10.10 -22.76 -22.44
CA ASP A 81 9.83 -22.29 -23.81
C ASP A 81 10.81 -21.21 -24.31
N LEU A 82 11.82 -20.85 -23.50
CA LEU A 82 12.89 -19.88 -23.82
C LEU A 82 14.27 -20.56 -23.92
#